data_AF-A0A8I1A186-F1
#
_entry.id   AF-A0A8I1A186-F1
#
_cell.length_a   1.000
_cell.length_b   1.000
_cell.length_c   1.000
_cell.angle_alpha   90.00
_cell.angle_beta   90.00
_cell.angle_gamma   90.00
#
_symmetry.space_group_name_H-M   'P 1'
#
loop_
_entity.id
_entity.type
_entity.pdbx_description
1 polymer ?
#
loop_
_entity_poly.entity_id
_entity_poly.type
_entity_poly.pdbx_seq_one_letter_code
_entity_poly.pdbx_strand_id
1 'polypeptide(L)'
;MATHLDGLTYLTPATQRTVCFTDTPIEHSWMMVRDIAGRSWDFQPYGIVFSKEYARTKGCHPVWYVDAFGPPPSMASTVWQLIENYRLAFMATPAAYPLETLDVLRMAPFMEPRMNGKDFVWEREWRHRGDFNFESPANVVAVFAPEVNHFLLRPKINALGPEWGQRDVPILDPRWGTDKIIHALSKGT
;
A
#
# COMPACT_ATOMS: atom_id res chain seq x y z
N MET A 1 9.74 -3.73 8.88
CA MET A 1 10.90 -4.01 9.76
C MET A 1 10.79 -3.56 11.23
N ALA A 2 10.23 -2.39 11.56
CA ALA A 2 10.18 -1.90 12.95
C ALA A 2 8.80 -2.03 13.62
N THR A 3 7.94 -2.96 13.17
CA THR A 3 6.54 -3.06 13.60
C THR A 3 6.36 -3.24 15.12
N HIS A 4 7.33 -3.85 15.79
CA HIS A 4 7.36 -3.99 17.25
C HIS A 4 7.51 -2.66 18.01
N LEU A 5 7.89 -1.57 17.32
CA LEU A 5 7.92 -0.21 17.87
C LEU A 5 6.58 0.52 17.72
N ASP A 6 5.63 -0.01 16.96
CA ASP A 6 4.31 0.60 16.80
C ASP A 6 3.58 0.61 18.14
N GLY A 7 3.23 1.80 18.63
CA GLY A 7 2.56 1.99 19.93
C GLY A 7 3.47 1.97 21.16
N LEU A 8 4.78 1.69 21.04
CA LEU A 8 5.72 1.79 22.18
C LEU A 8 5.98 3.24 22.62
N THR A 9 5.58 4.21 21.80
CA THR A 9 5.52 5.61 22.19
C THR A 9 4.05 6.01 22.31
N TYR A 10 3.54 6.03 23.54
CA TYR A 10 2.18 6.49 23.84
C TYR A 10 1.88 7.94 23.41
N LEU A 11 2.90 8.66 22.90
CA LEU A 11 2.84 10.10 22.62
C LEU A 11 3.35 10.51 21.23
N THR A 12 3.69 9.58 20.32
CA THR A 12 4.34 9.99 19.06
C THR A 12 3.60 9.60 17.79
N PRO A 13 3.58 10.45 16.74
CA PRO A 13 2.98 10.15 15.43
C PRO A 13 3.75 9.11 14.59
N ALA A 14 4.81 8.50 15.11
CA ALA A 14 5.72 7.65 14.36
C ALA A 14 5.18 6.21 14.21
N THR A 15 4.07 6.06 13.50
CA THR A 15 3.48 4.75 13.24
C THR A 15 4.30 3.94 12.23
N GLN A 16 4.33 2.63 12.44
CA GLN A 16 4.86 1.68 11.46
C GLN A 16 3.75 1.03 10.62
N ARG A 17 2.49 1.43 10.85
CA ARG A 17 1.34 1.00 10.06
C ARG A 17 1.39 1.63 8.69
N THR A 18 0.97 0.88 7.68
CA THR A 18 0.93 1.34 6.31
C THR A 18 -0.34 0.87 5.60
N VAL A 19 -0.82 1.70 4.68
CA VAL A 19 -1.71 1.24 3.61
C VAL A 19 -0.83 0.75 2.46
N CYS A 20 -1.01 -0.50 2.04
CA CYS A 20 -0.28 -1.09 0.93
C CYS A 20 -1.09 -0.98 -0.37
N PHE A 21 -0.38 -0.78 -1.47
CA PHE A 21 -0.91 -0.71 -2.82
C PHE A 21 -0.11 -1.64 -3.73
N THR A 22 -0.76 -2.13 -4.77
CA THR A 22 -0.10 -2.88 -5.86
C THR A 22 -0.09 -2.00 -7.11
N ASP A 23 1.09 -1.77 -7.67
CA ASP A 23 1.26 -1.05 -8.94
C ASP A 23 1.22 -2.04 -10.09
N THR A 24 0.11 -2.04 -10.82
CA THR A 24 -0.10 -2.83 -12.04
C THR A 24 -0.75 -1.96 -13.11
N PRO A 25 -0.42 -2.13 -14.40
CA PRO A 25 -1.28 -1.64 -15.46
C PRO A 25 -2.71 -2.15 -15.21
N ILE A 26 -3.69 -1.26 -15.36
CA ILE A 26 -5.05 -1.52 -14.91
C ILE A 26 -5.71 -2.66 -15.68
N GLU A 27 -5.33 -2.83 -16.95
CA GLU A 27 -5.68 -3.92 -17.85
C GLU A 27 -5.12 -5.29 -17.44
N HIS A 28 -4.14 -5.32 -16.53
CA HIS A 28 -3.57 -6.54 -15.95
C HIS A 28 -4.05 -6.81 -14.52
N SER A 29 -5.06 -6.06 -14.04
CA SER A 29 -5.62 -6.24 -12.70
C SER A 29 -6.17 -7.65 -12.42
N TRP A 30 -6.53 -8.40 -13.46
CA TRP A 30 -6.97 -9.80 -13.36
C TRP A 30 -5.90 -10.71 -12.73
N MET A 31 -4.61 -10.36 -12.88
CA MET A 31 -3.51 -11.12 -12.27
C MET A 31 -3.55 -11.06 -10.74
N MET A 32 -4.14 -10.02 -10.16
CA MET A 32 -4.28 -9.90 -8.71
C MET A 32 -5.36 -10.83 -8.16
N VAL A 33 -6.39 -11.17 -8.94
CA VAL A 33 -7.60 -11.88 -8.45
C VAL A 33 -7.76 -13.28 -9.04
N ARG A 34 -6.85 -13.71 -9.92
CA ARG A 34 -6.79 -15.09 -10.41
C ARG A 34 -6.20 -16.01 -9.36
N ASP A 35 -6.51 -17.30 -9.51
CA ASP A 35 -5.83 -18.33 -8.74
C ASP A 35 -4.37 -18.45 -9.19
N ILE A 36 -3.48 -18.40 -8.20
CA ILE A 36 -2.03 -18.59 -8.38
C ILE A 36 -1.61 -19.69 -7.41
N ALA A 37 -1.13 -20.81 -7.96
CA ALA A 37 -0.67 -21.93 -7.16
C ALA A 37 0.42 -21.48 -6.17
N GLY A 38 0.24 -21.82 -4.89
CA GLY A 38 1.18 -21.45 -3.83
C GLY A 38 1.05 -20.01 -3.31
N ARG A 39 0.11 -19.19 -3.81
CA ARG A 39 -0.16 -17.86 -3.25
C ARG A 39 -0.79 -17.99 -1.87
N SER A 40 -0.21 -17.30 -0.88
CA SER A 40 -0.66 -17.38 0.52
C SER A 40 -1.92 -16.58 0.83
N TRP A 41 -2.37 -15.75 -0.11
CA TRP A 41 -3.50 -14.84 0.06
C TRP A 41 -4.42 -14.93 -1.15
N ASP A 42 -5.72 -14.78 -0.94
CA ASP A 42 -6.69 -14.70 -2.03
C ASP A 42 -7.37 -13.33 -2.04
N PHE A 43 -6.98 -12.49 -3.01
CA PHE A 43 -7.53 -11.14 -3.12
C PHE A 43 -8.94 -11.19 -3.70
N GLN A 44 -9.88 -10.68 -2.92
CA GLN A 44 -11.22 -10.45 -3.41
C GLN A 44 -11.20 -9.38 -4.51
N PRO A 45 -12.09 -9.46 -5.51
CA PRO A 45 -12.13 -8.57 -6.67
C PRO A 45 -12.70 -7.18 -6.36
N TYR A 46 -12.32 -6.60 -5.22
CA TYR A 46 -12.74 -5.28 -4.77
C TYR A 46 -11.53 -4.43 -4.44
N GLY A 47 -11.62 -3.13 -4.71
CA GLY A 47 -10.53 -2.20 -4.46
C GLY A 47 -10.82 -0.80 -4.97
N ILE A 48 -9.93 0.13 -4.65
CA ILE A 48 -9.98 1.52 -5.10
C ILE A 48 -8.72 1.79 -5.91
N VAL A 49 -8.87 2.38 -7.07
CA VAL A 49 -7.78 2.62 -8.02
C VAL A 49 -7.41 4.10 -8.00
N PHE A 50 -6.11 4.37 -7.88
CA PHE A 50 -5.53 5.71 -7.92
C PHE A 50 -4.51 5.79 -9.04
N SER A 51 -4.30 7.00 -9.59
CA SER A 51 -3.17 7.21 -10.48
C SER A 51 -1.88 7.16 -9.67
N LYS A 52 -0.81 6.67 -10.29
CA LYS A 52 0.51 6.61 -9.66
C LYS A 52 1.05 8.01 -9.32
N GLU A 53 0.72 9.00 -10.15
CA GLU A 53 1.06 10.40 -9.92
C GLU A 53 0.41 10.92 -8.65
N TYR A 54 -0.89 10.68 -8.47
CA TYR A 54 -1.60 11.04 -7.25
C TYR A 54 -1.05 10.33 -6.02
N ALA A 55 -0.79 9.03 -6.11
CA ALA A 55 -0.21 8.28 -5.00
C ALA A 55 1.14 8.89 -4.56
N ARG A 56 1.99 9.30 -5.51
CA ARG A 56 3.27 9.96 -5.19
C ARG A 56 3.09 11.30 -4.48
N THR A 57 2.15 12.14 -4.92
CA THR A 57 1.91 13.44 -4.26
C THR A 57 1.35 13.28 -2.85
N LYS A 58 0.74 12.14 -2.55
CA LYS A 58 0.27 11.76 -1.21
C LYS A 58 1.31 11.02 -0.37
N GLY A 59 2.57 10.94 -0.80
CA GLY A 59 3.62 10.29 0.00
C GLY A 59 3.58 8.76 -0.02
N CYS A 60 2.98 8.18 -1.06
CA CYS A 60 3.17 6.75 -1.33
C CYS A 60 4.56 6.52 -1.95
N HIS A 61 5.26 5.49 -1.47
CA HIS A 61 6.59 5.12 -1.94
C HIS A 61 6.66 3.63 -2.29
N PRO A 62 7.46 3.23 -3.29
CA PRO A 62 7.72 1.82 -3.55
C PRO A 62 8.46 1.17 -2.38
N VAL A 63 8.18 -0.09 -2.12
CA VAL A 63 8.87 -0.89 -1.10
C VAL A 63 10.26 -1.30 -1.60
N TRP A 64 11.25 -1.24 -0.71
CA TRP A 64 12.61 -1.69 -0.94
C TRP A 64 12.82 -3.05 -0.30
N TYR A 65 12.93 -4.08 -1.13
CA TYR A 65 13.33 -5.41 -0.69
C TYR A 65 14.85 -5.46 -0.55
N VAL A 66 15.34 -5.58 0.69
CA VAL A 66 16.77 -5.55 1.03
C VAL A 66 17.26 -6.93 1.39
N ASP A 67 18.42 -7.34 0.86
CA ASP A 67 18.96 -8.68 1.10
C ASP A 67 19.17 -8.94 2.59
N ALA A 68 18.46 -9.96 3.11
CA ALA A 68 18.62 -10.42 4.49
C ALA A 68 19.89 -11.26 4.67
N PHE A 69 20.28 -11.97 3.62
CA PHE A 69 21.41 -12.89 3.58
C PHE A 69 22.47 -12.39 2.59
N GLY A 70 23.76 -12.52 2.94
CA GLY A 70 24.90 -12.07 2.14
C GLY A 70 26.17 -11.93 2.98
N PRO A 71 27.31 -11.51 2.39
CA PRO A 71 28.52 -11.20 3.14
C PRO A 71 28.23 -10.17 4.25
N PRO A 72 28.75 -10.37 5.47
CA PRO A 72 28.48 -9.44 6.56
C PRO A 72 29.08 -8.04 6.34
N PRO A 73 28.38 -6.98 6.79
CA PRO A 73 26.98 -7.00 7.25
C PRO A 73 26.01 -6.93 6.06
N SER A 74 24.95 -7.74 6.06
CA SER A 74 23.88 -7.60 5.06
C SER A 74 23.12 -6.28 5.29
N MET A 75 22.54 -5.70 4.23
CA MET A 75 21.80 -4.43 4.37
C MET A 75 20.64 -4.54 5.36
N ALA A 76 19.86 -5.63 5.29
CA ALA A 76 18.74 -5.80 6.23
C ALA A 76 19.23 -5.94 7.68
N SER A 77 20.33 -6.68 7.91
CA SER A 77 20.90 -6.85 9.25
C SER A 77 21.42 -5.52 9.83
N THR A 78 22.02 -4.67 8.99
CA THR A 78 22.50 -3.34 9.39
C THR A 78 21.34 -2.42 9.78
N VAL A 79 20.28 -2.38 8.98
CA VAL A 79 19.08 -1.60 9.28
C VAL A 79 18.39 -2.11 10.54
N TRP A 80 18.31 -3.43 10.70
CA TRP A 80 17.71 -4.04 11.89
C TRP A 80 18.50 -3.73 13.17
N GLN A 81 19.83 -3.85 13.14
CA GLN A 81 20.70 -3.48 14.27
C GLN A 81 20.57 -2.00 14.62
N LEU A 82 20.49 -1.11 13.62
CA LEU A 82 20.28 0.31 13.86
C LEU A 82 18.95 0.57 14.60
N ILE A 83 17.85 -0.03 14.12
CA ILE A 83 16.53 0.06 14.76
C ILE A 83 16.57 -0.48 16.20
N GLU A 84 17.21 -1.64 16.40
CA GLU A 84 17.28 -2.27 17.72
C GLU A 84 18.13 -1.47 18.72
N ASN A 85 19.24 -0.88 18.28
CA ASN A 85 20.05 0.01 19.10
C ASN A 85 19.24 1.22 19.59
N TYR A 86 18.43 1.82 18.71
CA TYR A 86 17.53 2.92 19.11
C TYR A 86 16.45 2.46 20.07
N ARG A 87 15.87 1.26 19.86
CA ARG A 87 14.89 0.70 20.78
C ARG A 87 15.48 0.52 22.19
N LEU A 88 16.66 -0.07 22.29
CA LEU A 88 17.35 -0.29 23.57
C LEU A 88 17.69 1.05 24.25
N ALA A 89 18.19 2.03 23.49
CA ALA A 89 18.49 3.36 24.01
C ALA A 89 17.24 4.09 24.50
N PHE A 90 16.12 3.99 23.75
CA PHE A 90 14.83 4.53 24.17
C PHE A 90 14.32 3.86 25.45
N MET A 91 14.39 2.53 25.56
CA MET A 91 13.98 1.84 26.79
C MET A 91 14.80 2.25 28.01
N ALA A 92 16.09 2.54 27.83
CA ALA A 92 16.96 2.99 28.91
C ALA A 92 16.70 4.45 29.29
N THR A 93 16.41 5.33 28.31
CA THR A 93 16.24 6.77 28.56
C THR A 93 15.24 7.40 27.58
N PRO A 94 13.91 7.20 27.78
CA PRO A 94 12.90 7.60 26.80
C PRO A 94 12.91 9.09 26.44
N ALA A 95 13.13 9.95 27.44
CA ALA A 95 13.15 11.40 27.25
C ALA A 95 14.33 11.91 26.40
N ALA A 96 15.40 11.12 26.27
CA ALA A 96 16.57 11.46 25.46
C ALA A 96 16.45 10.97 24.00
N TYR A 97 15.46 10.13 23.70
CA TYR A 97 15.31 9.49 22.39
C TYR A 97 13.87 9.62 21.87
N PRO A 98 13.46 10.81 21.39
CA PRO A 98 12.17 10.97 20.73
C PRO A 98 12.17 10.19 19.40
N LEU A 99 11.62 8.97 19.44
CA LEU A 99 11.62 8.01 18.31
C LEU A 99 11.04 8.63 17.02
N GLU A 100 10.12 9.58 17.14
CA GLU A 100 9.52 10.32 16.02
C GLU A 100 10.46 11.19 15.23
N THR A 101 11.61 11.53 15.81
CA THR A 101 12.65 12.32 15.13
C THR A 101 13.65 11.44 14.39
N LEU A 102 13.59 10.11 14.58
CA LEU A 102 14.53 9.17 13.97
C LEU A 102 14.14 8.88 12.51
N ASP A 103 14.96 9.34 11.58
CA ASP A 103 14.73 9.15 10.14
C ASP A 103 14.71 7.67 9.73
N VAL A 104 15.46 6.80 10.42
CA VAL A 104 15.41 5.35 10.16
C VAL A 104 14.00 4.79 10.37
N LEU A 105 13.25 5.29 11.37
CA LEU A 105 11.88 4.86 11.63
C LEU A 105 10.88 5.45 10.63
N ARG A 106 11.25 6.53 9.96
CA ARG A 106 10.46 7.09 8.84
C ARG A 106 10.61 6.27 7.57
N MET A 107 11.76 5.62 7.38
CA MET A 107 12.08 4.80 6.21
C MET A 107 11.70 3.32 6.38
N ALA A 108 11.82 2.78 7.59
CA ALA A 108 11.58 1.36 7.89
C ALA A 108 10.23 0.78 7.42
N PRO A 109 9.11 1.54 7.35
CA PRO A 109 7.86 1.05 6.78
C PRO A 109 7.94 0.70 5.29
N PHE A 110 8.88 1.31 4.56
CA PHE A 110 9.08 1.13 3.12
C PHE A 110 10.17 0.09 2.80
N MET A 111 10.59 -0.71 3.78
CA MET A 111 11.68 -1.67 3.60
C MET A 111 11.27 -3.05 4.10
N GLU A 112 11.56 -4.08 3.31
CA GLU A 112 11.28 -5.48 3.62
C GLU A 112 12.54 -6.35 3.46
N PRO A 113 12.84 -7.26 4.40
CA PRO A 113 13.94 -8.18 4.22
C PRO A 113 13.61 -9.21 3.14
N ARG A 114 14.44 -9.29 2.10
CA ARG A 114 14.45 -10.34 1.09
C ARG A 114 15.05 -11.60 1.71
N MET A 115 14.18 -12.56 2.02
CA MET A 115 14.56 -13.84 2.62
C MET A 115 14.90 -14.88 1.54
N ASN A 116 15.66 -15.91 1.90
CA ASN A 116 16.02 -16.98 0.97
C ASN A 116 14.76 -17.67 0.40
N GLY A 117 14.68 -17.81 -0.93
CA GLY A 117 13.51 -18.36 -1.63
C GLY A 117 12.28 -17.43 -1.71
N LYS A 118 12.37 -16.20 -1.18
CA LYS A 118 11.32 -15.18 -1.25
C LYS A 118 11.88 -13.94 -1.95
N ASP A 119 12.01 -14.06 -3.27
CA ASP A 119 12.37 -12.93 -4.10
C ASP A 119 11.09 -12.23 -4.55
N PHE A 120 10.75 -11.14 -3.86
CA PHE A 120 9.62 -10.30 -4.16
C PHE A 120 10.05 -8.95 -4.74
N VAL A 121 11.29 -8.83 -5.24
CA VAL A 121 11.76 -7.59 -5.88
C VAL A 121 10.91 -7.24 -7.12
N TRP A 122 10.29 -8.25 -7.74
CA TRP A 122 9.32 -8.06 -8.83
C TRP A 122 7.94 -7.63 -8.33
N GLU A 123 7.62 -7.79 -7.05
CA GLU A 123 6.38 -7.27 -6.48
C GLU A 123 6.44 -5.76 -6.51
N ARG A 124 5.50 -5.18 -7.25
CA ARG A 124 5.38 -3.74 -7.42
C ARG A 124 4.60 -3.15 -6.24
N GLU A 125 5.02 -3.48 -5.01
CA GLU A 125 4.40 -3.01 -3.78
C GLU A 125 4.74 -1.53 -3.52
N TRP A 126 3.71 -0.77 -3.15
CA TRP A 126 3.81 0.61 -2.70
C TRP A 126 3.17 0.73 -1.33
N ARG A 127 3.67 1.64 -0.49
CA ARG A 127 3.09 1.90 0.82
C ARG A 127 2.87 3.37 1.03
N HIS A 128 1.85 3.69 1.83
CA HIS A 128 1.67 4.98 2.48
C HIS A 128 1.77 4.76 3.99
N ARG A 129 2.47 5.63 4.72
CA ARG A 129 2.60 5.51 6.18
C ARG A 129 1.37 6.09 6.88
N GLY A 130 0.75 5.30 7.75
CA GLY A 130 -0.50 5.65 8.41
C GLY A 130 -1.71 5.58 7.47
N ASP A 131 -2.79 6.25 7.86
CA ASP A 131 -4.04 6.25 7.10
C ASP A 131 -3.89 6.97 5.76
N PHE A 132 -4.50 6.40 4.72
CA PHE A 132 -4.53 7.03 3.40
C PHE A 132 -5.85 7.74 3.18
N ASN A 133 -5.84 9.07 3.23
CA ASN A 133 -6.99 9.90 2.92
C ASN A 133 -6.84 10.50 1.53
N PHE A 134 -7.81 10.21 0.66
CA PHE A 134 -7.80 10.69 -0.73
C PHE A 134 -8.68 11.93 -0.97
N GLU A 135 -9.22 12.54 0.09
CA GLU A 135 -9.88 13.85 0.21
C GLU A 135 -11.16 14.05 -0.60
N SER A 136 -11.17 13.68 -1.88
CA SER A 136 -12.26 13.89 -2.82
C SER A 136 -12.39 12.70 -3.77
N PRO A 137 -13.61 12.37 -4.23
CA PRO A 137 -13.81 11.37 -5.26
C PRO A 137 -12.98 11.65 -6.50
N ALA A 138 -12.66 12.92 -6.81
CA ALA A 138 -11.85 13.38 -7.95
C ALA A 138 -10.52 12.62 -8.11
N ASN A 139 -9.95 12.15 -7.01
CA ASN A 139 -8.66 11.45 -7.01
C ASN A 139 -8.77 9.94 -7.26
N VAL A 140 -9.98 9.38 -7.22
CA VAL A 140 -10.24 7.97 -7.52
C VAL A 140 -10.40 7.80 -9.02
N VAL A 141 -9.56 6.96 -9.61
CA VAL A 141 -9.62 6.64 -11.05
C VAL A 141 -10.77 5.69 -11.34
N ALA A 142 -10.93 4.66 -10.51
CA ALA A 142 -11.96 3.65 -10.62
C ALA A 142 -12.18 2.92 -9.30
N VAL A 143 -13.28 2.18 -9.22
CA VAL A 143 -13.56 1.20 -8.16
C VAL A 143 -13.59 -0.19 -8.78
N PHE A 144 -12.91 -1.16 -8.15
CA PHE A 144 -13.03 -2.57 -8.54
C PHE A 144 -14.20 -3.23 -7.83
N ALA A 145 -14.97 -4.02 -8.59
CA ALA A 145 -15.99 -4.95 -8.11
C ALA A 145 -16.34 -5.96 -9.20
N PRO A 146 -16.79 -7.19 -8.89
CA PRO A 146 -17.36 -8.09 -9.88
C PRO A 146 -18.47 -7.42 -10.69
N GLU A 147 -18.54 -7.68 -11.99
CA GLU A 147 -19.53 -7.06 -12.90
C GLU A 147 -20.96 -7.25 -12.41
N VAL A 148 -21.27 -8.44 -11.91
CA VAL A 148 -22.58 -8.78 -11.33
C VAL A 148 -23.00 -7.87 -10.16
N ASN A 149 -22.04 -7.22 -9.50
CA ASN A 149 -22.27 -6.33 -8.37
C ASN A 149 -22.27 -4.85 -8.74
N HIS A 150 -21.98 -4.48 -9.99
CA HIS A 150 -21.92 -3.08 -10.41
C HIS A 150 -23.24 -2.35 -10.19
N PHE A 151 -24.36 -2.99 -10.54
CA PHE A 151 -25.70 -2.44 -10.36
C PHE A 151 -26.03 -2.16 -8.89
N LEU A 152 -25.62 -3.05 -7.98
CA LEU A 152 -25.86 -2.89 -6.55
C LEU A 152 -24.90 -1.90 -5.88
N LEU A 153 -23.69 -1.78 -6.41
CA LEU A 153 -22.65 -0.94 -5.84
C LEU A 153 -22.80 0.53 -6.23
N ARG A 154 -23.23 0.80 -7.47
CA ARG A 154 -23.46 2.17 -7.98
C ARG A 154 -24.27 3.05 -7.05
N PRO A 155 -25.50 2.69 -6.61
CA PRO A 155 -26.29 3.54 -5.73
C PRO A 155 -25.62 3.75 -4.36
N LYS A 156 -24.84 2.77 -3.87
CA LYS A 156 -24.10 2.89 -2.61
C LYS A 156 -22.96 3.89 -2.71
N ILE A 157 -22.21 3.87 -3.82
CA ILE A 157 -21.15 4.86 -4.09
C ILE A 157 -21.77 6.26 -4.17
N ASN A 158 -22.85 6.42 -4.92
CA ASN A 158 -23.53 7.72 -5.05
C ASN A 158 -24.05 8.25 -3.71
N ALA A 159 -24.39 7.35 -2.77
CA ALA A 159 -24.86 7.70 -1.43
C ALA A 159 -23.73 8.05 -0.44
N LEU A 160 -22.45 7.89 -0.81
CA LEU A 160 -21.32 8.28 0.07
C LEU A 160 -21.22 9.80 0.27
N GLY A 161 -21.79 10.59 -0.64
CA GLY A 161 -21.88 12.03 -0.52
C GLY A 161 -22.19 12.72 -1.85
N PRO A 162 -22.51 14.03 -1.84
CA PRO A 162 -22.90 14.76 -3.05
C PRO A 162 -21.85 14.69 -4.17
N GLU A 163 -20.56 14.81 -3.83
CA GLU A 163 -19.46 14.73 -4.81
C GLU A 163 -19.39 13.35 -5.49
N TRP A 164 -19.65 12.28 -4.75
CA TRP A 164 -19.69 10.92 -5.30
C TRP A 164 -20.90 10.68 -6.19
N GLY A 165 -22.05 11.29 -5.88
CA GLY A 165 -23.26 11.19 -6.70
C GLY A 165 -23.19 11.99 -8.00
N GLN A 166 -22.40 13.07 -8.03
CA GLN A 166 -22.19 13.89 -9.23
C GLN A 166 -21.15 13.32 -10.18
N ARG A 167 -20.18 12.56 -9.66
CA ARG A 167 -19.13 11.95 -10.47
C ARG A 167 -19.48 10.52 -10.83
N ASP A 168 -19.52 10.20 -12.12
CA ASP A 168 -19.62 8.81 -12.58
C ASP A 168 -18.26 8.11 -12.52
N VAL A 169 -17.82 7.75 -11.30
CA VAL A 169 -16.58 6.99 -11.11
C VAL A 169 -16.74 5.61 -11.78
N PRO A 170 -15.87 5.19 -12.71
CA PRO A 170 -15.96 3.88 -13.32
C PRO A 170 -15.92 2.75 -12.29
N ILE A 171 -16.83 1.78 -12.41
CA ILE A 171 -16.74 0.51 -11.68
C ILE A 171 -16.24 -0.53 -12.68
N LEU A 172 -15.15 -1.18 -12.36
CA LEU A 172 -14.46 -2.14 -13.22
C LEU A 172 -14.51 -3.52 -12.59
N ASP A 173 -14.75 -4.56 -13.38
CA ASP A 173 -14.40 -5.91 -12.94
C ASP A 173 -12.90 -6.13 -13.21
N PRO A 174 -12.09 -6.46 -12.18
CA PRO A 174 -10.68 -6.73 -12.40
C PRO A 174 -10.45 -7.91 -13.35
N ARG A 175 -11.44 -8.76 -13.63
CA ARG A 175 -11.35 -9.89 -14.57
C ARG A 175 -11.67 -9.52 -16.02
N TRP A 176 -12.06 -8.28 -16.30
CA TRP A 176 -12.31 -7.85 -17.67
C TRP A 176 -11.04 -7.86 -18.52
N GLY A 177 -11.23 -8.10 -19.82
CA GLY A 177 -10.18 -7.90 -20.82
C GLY A 177 -9.89 -6.41 -21.06
N THR A 178 -8.71 -6.14 -21.60
CA THR A 178 -8.17 -4.80 -21.85
C THR A 178 -9.16 -3.85 -22.53
N ASP A 179 -9.80 -4.27 -23.63
CA ASP A 179 -10.71 -3.41 -24.40
C ASP A 179 -11.89 -2.92 -23.59
N LYS A 180 -12.47 -3.80 -22.76
CA LYS A 180 -13.62 -3.46 -21.91
C LYS A 180 -13.22 -2.51 -20.79
N ILE A 181 -12.04 -2.68 -20.22
CA ILE A 181 -11.48 -1.75 -19.21
C ILE A 181 -11.25 -0.36 -19.83
N ILE A 182 -10.60 -0.29 -20.99
CA ILE A 182 -10.31 0.98 -21.67
C ILE A 182 -11.61 1.70 -22.04
N HIS A 183 -12.59 1.00 -22.60
CA HIS A 183 -13.90 1.56 -22.94
C HIS A 183 -14.67 2.07 -21.72
N ALA A 184 -14.56 1.39 -20.58
CA ALA A 184 -15.19 1.85 -19.35
C ALA A 184 -14.50 3.11 -18.79
N LEU A 185 -13.17 3.19 -18.87
CA LEU A 185 -12.40 4.35 -18.42
C LEU A 185 -12.63 5.58 -19.31
N SER A 186 -12.80 5.41 -20.62
CA SER A 186 -13.03 6.52 -21.56
C SER A 186 -14.40 7.19 -21.41
N LYS A 187 -15.33 6.57 -20.68
CA LYS A 187 -16.65 7.13 -20.38
C LYS A 187 -16.69 7.97 -19.10
N GLY A 188 -15.69 7.81 -18.24
CA GLY A 188 -15.59 8.47 -16.93
C GLY A 188 -14.68 9.70 -16.90
N THR A 189 -14.22 10.17 -18.06
CA THR A 189 -13.51 11.43 -18.28
C THR A 189 -14.44 12.45 -18.92
#